data_AF-A0A399GMM4-F1
#
_entry.id   AF-A0A399GMM4-F1
#
_cell.length_a   1.000
_cell.length_b   1.000
_cell.length_c   1.000
_cell.angle_alpha   90.00
_cell.angle_beta   90.00
_cell.angle_gamma   90.00
#
_symmetry.space_group_name_H-M   'P 1'
#
loop_
_entity.id
_entity.type
_entity.pdbx_description
1 polymer ?
#
loop_
_entity_poly.entity_id
_entity_poly.type
_entity_poly.pdbx_seq_one_letter_code
_entity_poly.pdbx_strand_id
1 'polypeptide(L)'
;MPRIRAYFRRDGTKVTAHSRWPRGARRETAIFAGVCAAVVLFGNTPAATSGTARTPKPRTTAVYPVKFPGWDKPSPRPRPTVSYPIRFDDADG
;
A
#
# COMPACT_ATOMS: atom_id res chain seq x y z
N MET A 1 -10.80 3.24 -3.02
CA MET A 1 -12.27 3.51 -3.04
C MET A 1 -12.91 2.77 -4.19
N PRO A 2 -14.06 2.11 -3.99
CA PRO A 2 -14.73 1.39 -5.08
C PRO A 2 -15.24 2.37 -6.13
N ARG A 3 -14.66 2.28 -7.34
CA ARG A 3 -15.01 3.10 -8.50
C ARG A 3 -15.81 2.25 -9.47
N ILE A 4 -17.05 2.64 -9.70
CA ILE A 4 -17.92 1.98 -10.67
C ILE A 4 -17.57 2.55 -12.04
N ARG A 5 -17.17 1.67 -12.97
CA ARG A 5 -16.87 2.06 -14.35
C ARG A 5 -18.15 2.42 -15.09
N ALA A 6 -18.03 3.23 -16.14
CA ALA A 6 -19.17 3.48 -17.01
C ALA A 6 -19.59 2.18 -17.69
N TYR A 7 -20.89 1.91 -17.75
CA TYR A 7 -21.43 0.72 -18.39
C TYR A 7 -22.81 1.01 -18.98
N PHE A 8 -23.22 0.18 -19.93
CA PHE A 8 -24.57 0.18 -20.47
C PHE A 8 -25.40 -0.85 -19.71
N ARG A 9 -26.55 -0.44 -19.16
CA ARG A 9 -27.54 -1.39 -18.64
C ARG A 9 -28.17 -2.14 -19.81
N ARG A 10 -28.78 -3.30 -19.53
CA ARG A 10 -29.54 -4.08 -20.53
C ARG A 10 -30.66 -3.25 -21.17
N ASP A 11 -31.17 -2.25 -20.46
CA ASP A 11 -32.24 -1.35 -20.92
C ASP A 11 -31.72 -0.19 -21.80
N GLY A 12 -30.47 -0.24 -22.28
CA GLY A 12 -29.85 0.78 -23.12
C GLY A 12 -29.42 2.06 -22.38
N THR A 13 -29.75 2.18 -21.09
CA THR A 13 -29.37 3.36 -20.29
C THR A 13 -27.86 3.36 -20.00
N LYS A 14 -27.20 4.46 -20.36
CA LYS A 14 -25.77 4.68 -20.09
C LYS A 14 -25.58 5.14 -18.65
N VAL A 15 -24.89 4.34 -17.85
CA VAL A 15 -24.48 4.71 -16.49
C VAL A 15 -23.09 5.31 -16.55
N THR A 16 -22.95 6.53 -16.06
CA THR A 16 -21.66 7.21 -15.94
C THR A 16 -20.83 6.63 -14.81
N ALA A 17 -19.51 6.68 -14.96
CA ALA A 17 -18.59 6.24 -13.93
C ALA A 17 -18.78 7.11 -12.67
N HIS A 18 -18.98 6.48 -11.52
CA HIS A 18 -19.13 7.19 -10.25
C HIS A 18 -18.40 6.50 -9.11
N SER A 19 -17.97 7.29 -8.14
CA SER A 19 -17.33 6.81 -6.91
C SER A 19 -18.38 6.71 -5.80
N ARG A 20 -18.38 5.62 -5.05
CA ARG A 20 -19.22 5.48 -3.85
C ARG A 20 -18.38 5.67 -2.59
N TRP A 21 -18.79 6.65 -1.80
CA TRP A 21 -18.22 6.95 -0.50
C TRP A 21 -19.10 6.31 0.60
N PRO A 22 -18.51 5.76 1.67
CA PRO A 22 -19.26 5.32 2.85
C PRO A 22 -20.17 6.42 3.39
N ARG A 23 -21.28 6.04 4.03
CA ARG A 23 -22.13 7.00 4.75
C ARG A 23 -21.29 7.65 5.84
N GLY A 24 -21.23 8.98 5.87
CA GLY A 24 -20.38 9.77 6.78
C GLY A 24 -19.12 10.36 6.12
N ALA A 25 -18.49 9.63 5.18
CA ALA A 25 -17.21 10.03 4.61
C ALA A 25 -17.26 11.37 3.85
N ARG A 26 -18.41 11.74 3.26
CA ARG A 26 -18.56 13.03 2.54
C ARG A 26 -18.38 14.25 3.44
N ARG A 27 -18.92 14.20 4.66
CA ARG A 27 -18.85 15.33 5.61
C ARG A 27 -17.44 15.47 6.15
N GLU A 28 -16.83 14.35 6.53
CA GLU A 28 -15.45 14.32 7.02
C GLU A 28 -14.45 14.77 5.95
N THR A 29 -14.62 14.34 4.70
CA THR A 29 -13.76 14.79 3.60
C THR A 29 -13.95 16.26 3.28
N ALA A 30 -15.17 16.79 3.39
CA ALA A 30 -15.43 18.21 3.17
C ALA A 30 -14.79 19.07 4.26
N ILE A 31 -14.86 18.64 5.53
CA ILE A 31 -14.18 19.31 6.65
C ILE A 31 -12.67 19.26 6.45
N PHE A 32 -12.11 18.08 6.15
CA PHE A 32 -10.67 17.92 5.93
C PHE A 32 -10.18 18.79 4.77
N ALA A 33 -10.89 18.79 3.64
CA ALA A 33 -10.57 19.63 2.49
C ALA A 33 -10.66 21.12 2.83
N GLY A 34 -11.67 21.54 3.60
CA GLY A 34 -11.83 22.91 4.07
C GLY A 34 -10.68 23.37 4.97
N VAL A 35 -10.25 22.54 5.92
CA VAL A 35 -9.09 22.84 6.79
C VAL A 35 -7.82 22.93 5.96
N CYS A 36 -7.59 21.99 5.04
CA CYS A 36 -6.41 22.04 4.17
C CYS A 36 -6.42 23.31 3.28
N ALA A 37 -7.56 23.68 2.71
CA ALA A 37 -7.70 24.89 1.91
C ALA A 37 -7.45 26.15 2.76
N ALA A 38 -7.98 26.21 3.99
CA ALA A 38 -7.73 27.32 4.89
C ALA A 38 -6.24 27.44 5.25
N VAL A 39 -5.56 26.33 5.55
CA VAL A 39 -4.12 26.31 5.84
C VAL A 39 -3.31 26.77 4.62
N VAL A 40 -3.68 26.38 3.40
CA VAL A 40 -2.98 26.83 2.18
C VAL A 40 -3.23 28.29 1.85
N LEU A 41 -4.42 28.82 2.13
CA LEU A 41 -4.77 30.22 1.86
C LEU A 41 -4.23 31.18 2.92
N PHE A 42 -4.21 30.78 4.20
CA PHE A 42 -3.74 31.62 5.30
C PHE A 42 -2.27 31.38 5.69
N GLY A 43 -1.74 30.18 5.44
CA GLY A 43 -0.31 29.89 5.58
C GLY A 43 0.42 30.27 4.30
N ASN A 44 1.27 31.29 4.36
CA ASN A 44 2.14 31.78 3.28
C ASN A 44 2.65 30.67 2.33
N THR A 45 2.29 30.77 1.04
CA THR A 45 2.37 29.74 -0.02
C THR A 45 3.79 29.24 -0.39
N PRO A 46 3.93 28.19 -1.23
CA PRO A 46 3.85 28.43 -2.67
C PRO A 46 2.85 27.55 -3.42
N ALA A 47 2.33 28.18 -4.48
CA ALA A 47 1.47 27.68 -5.53
C ALA A 47 1.84 26.28 -6.07
N ALA A 48 0.81 25.63 -6.61
CA ALA A 48 0.82 24.50 -7.54
C ALA A 48 2.22 24.09 -8.05
N THR A 49 2.76 23.00 -7.51
CA THR A 49 3.97 22.38 -8.06
C THR A 49 3.59 21.54 -9.28
N SER A 50 3.46 22.19 -10.43
CA SER A 50 3.82 21.58 -11.70
C SER A 50 5.35 21.46 -11.74
N GLY A 51 5.87 20.24 -11.86
CA GLY A 51 7.28 19.99 -12.19
C GLY A 51 8.15 19.49 -11.05
N THR A 52 8.54 18.23 -11.17
CA THR A 52 9.64 17.54 -10.48
C THR A 52 9.53 17.48 -8.97
N ALA A 53 8.85 16.43 -8.49
CA ALA A 53 8.99 15.92 -7.14
C ALA A 53 10.48 15.71 -6.82
N ARG A 54 11.07 16.63 -6.05
CA ARG A 54 12.37 16.38 -5.41
C ARG A 54 12.08 15.47 -4.23
N THR A 55 12.10 14.17 -4.49
CA THR A 55 11.96 13.15 -3.46
C THR A 55 13.00 13.41 -2.37
N PRO A 56 12.62 13.55 -1.08
CA PRO A 56 13.60 13.68 -0.02
C PRO A 56 14.49 12.44 -0.05
N LYS A 57 15.80 12.63 -0.21
CA LYS A 57 16.78 11.54 -0.18
C LYS A 57 16.66 10.86 1.19
N PRO A 58 16.44 9.53 1.26
CA PRO A 58 16.41 8.82 2.53
C PRO A 58 17.72 9.09 3.27
N ARG A 59 17.62 9.73 4.44
CA ARG A 59 18.75 9.90 5.34
C ARG A 59 18.89 8.58 6.10
N THR A 60 20.03 7.92 5.97
CA THR A 60 20.30 6.63 6.60
C THR A 60 20.09 6.74 8.11
N THR A 61 19.15 5.95 8.66
CA THR A 61 18.97 5.80 10.10
C THR A 61 20.27 5.30 10.73
N ALA A 62 20.60 5.81 11.92
CA ALA A 62 21.81 5.43 12.64
C ALA A 62 21.92 3.89 12.72
N VAL A 63 23.03 3.37 12.20
CA VAL A 63 23.37 1.96 12.30
C VAL A 63 23.76 1.72 13.75
N TYR A 64 22.94 0.98 14.51
CA TYR A 64 23.28 0.57 15.86
C TYR A 64 24.44 -0.43 15.79
N PRO A 65 25.63 -0.09 16.31
CA PRO A 65 26.81 -0.95 16.16
C PRO A 65 26.83 -2.12 17.15
N VAL A 66 25.79 -2.28 17.97
CA VAL A 66 25.77 -3.29 19.03
C VAL A 66 25.60 -4.68 18.40
N LYS A 67 26.71 -5.42 18.35
CA LYS A 67 26.74 -6.82 17.95
C LYS A 67 26.65 -7.70 19.20
N PHE A 68 25.73 -8.66 19.19
CA PHE A 68 25.66 -9.69 20.23
C PHE A 68 26.77 -10.74 20.02
N PRO A 69 27.29 -11.35 21.09
CA PRO A 69 28.27 -12.43 20.97
C PRO A 69 27.68 -13.59 20.16
N GLY A 70 28.32 -13.92 19.03
CA GLY A 70 27.85 -14.95 18.10
C GLY A 70 27.01 -14.45 16.91
N TRP A 71 26.88 -13.13 16.72
CA TRP A 71 26.19 -12.54 15.55
C TRP A 71 26.74 -13.02 14.20
N ASP A 72 28.06 -13.21 14.10
CA ASP A 72 28.72 -13.64 12.86
C ASP A 72 28.76 -15.18 12.70
N LYS A 73 28.12 -15.95 13.61
CA LYS A 73 28.13 -17.41 13.53
C LYS A 73 27.08 -17.90 12.53
N PRO A 74 27.41 -18.87 11.65
CA PRO A 74 26.43 -19.44 10.75
C PRO A 74 25.31 -20.12 11.55
N SER A 75 24.07 -19.85 11.16
CA SER A 75 22.90 -20.51 11.76
C SER A 75 23.00 -22.03 11.56
N PRO A 76 22.73 -22.86 12.59
CA PRO A 76 22.76 -24.30 12.44
C PRO A 76 21.72 -24.74 11.40
N ARG A 77 22.16 -25.49 10.39
CA ARG A 77 21.24 -26.06 9.41
C ARG A 77 20.45 -27.20 10.06
N PRO A 78 19.11 -27.21 9.94
CA PRO A 78 18.33 -28.33 10.42
C PRO A 78 18.78 -29.60 9.69
N ARG A 79 19.11 -30.64 10.46
CA ARG A 79 19.34 -31.98 9.92
C ARG A 79 18.04 -32.76 10.12
N PRO A 80 17.45 -33.33 9.06
CA PRO A 80 16.30 -34.22 9.25
C PRO A 80 16.76 -35.39 10.12
N THR A 81 16.08 -35.62 11.25
CA THR A 81 16.35 -36.77 12.13
C THR A 81 16.05 -38.08 11.39
N VAL A 82 15.05 -38.06 10.51
CA VAL A 82 14.68 -39.19 9.67
C VAL A 82 14.15 -38.67 8.33
N SER A 83 14.49 -39.36 7.24
CA SER A 83 13.87 -39.18 5.92
C SER A 83 13.19 -40.50 5.54
N TYR A 84 11.88 -40.47 5.32
CA TYR A 84 11.13 -41.61 4.82
C TYR A 84 10.81 -41.40 3.34
N PRO A 85 10.92 -42.45 2.51
CA PRO A 85 10.51 -42.37 1.12
C PRO A 85 8.98 -42.24 1.04
N ILE A 86 8.51 -41.20 0.34
CA ILE A 86 7.12 -41.10 -0.08
C ILE A 86 6.98 -41.95 -1.35
N ARG A 87 6.09 -42.94 -1.34
CA ARG A 87 5.67 -43.65 -2.55
C ARG A 87 4.53 -42.86 -3.16
N PHE A 88 4.74 -42.36 -4.37
CA PHE A 88 3.65 -41.88 -5.21
C PHE A 88 3.25 -43.07 -6.08
N ASP A 89 2.06 -43.61 -5.85
CA ASP A 89 1.49 -44.59 -6.77
C ASP A 89 1.03 -43.82 -8.00
N ASP A 90 1.60 -44.15 -9.17
CA ASP A 90 1.18 -43.60 -10.45
C ASP A 90 -0.23 -44.13 -10.74
N ALA A 91 -1.24 -43.32 -10.41
CA ALA A 91 -2.63 -43.61 -10.72
C ALA A 91 -2.91 -43.29 -12.19
N ASP A 92 -2.31 -44.05 -13.10
CA ASP A 92 -2.68 -44.12 -14.51
C ASP A 92 -2.47 -45.55 -15.01
N GLY A 93 -3.56 -46.33 -15.01
CA GLY A 93 -3.67 -47.68 -15.56
C GLY A 93 -5.12 -48.05 -15.78
#